data_AF-A0A1B9YZ45-F1
#
_entry.id   AF-A0A1B9YZ45-F1
#
_cell.length_a   1.000
_cell.length_b   1.000
_cell.length_c   1.000
_cell.angle_alpha   90.00
_cell.angle_beta   90.00
_cell.angle_gamma   90.00
#
_symmetry.space_group_name_H-M   'P 1'
#
loop_
_entity.id
_entity.type
_entity.pdbx_description
1 polymer ?
#
loop_
_entity_poly.entity_id
_entity_poly.type
_entity_poly.pdbx_seq_one_letter_code
_entity_poly.pdbx_strand_id
1 'polypeptide(L)' 'MEPSQLSVEEITEFVDLLVEKYSLRKITVAGGEPLLKIVFPRSAALIAHASKRGLHVQLNTGCLGQVPIP' A
#
# COMPACT_ATOMS: atom_id res chain seq x y z
N MET A 1 2.44 6.92 15.95
CA MET A 1 1.83 5.77 15.24
C MET A 1 1.07 4.98 16.28
N GLU A 2 -0.10 4.47 15.92
CA GLU A 2 -0.86 3.61 16.82
C GLU A 2 -0.08 2.30 17.05
N PRO A 3 -0.02 1.76 18.28
CA PRO A 3 0.78 0.59 18.60
C PRO A 3 0.41 -0.69 17.83
N SER A 4 -0.77 -0.70 17.18
CA SER A 4 -1.27 -1.80 16.34
C SER A 4 -0.93 -1.68 14.85
N GLN A 5 -0.20 -0.64 14.44
CA GLN A 5 0.15 -0.45 13.04
C GLN A 5 1.36 -1.29 12.62
N LEU A 6 1.16 -2.13 11.60
CA LEU A 6 2.25 -2.83 10.93
C LEU A 6 3.26 -1.85 10.33
N SER A 7 4.54 -2.16 10.48
CA SER A 7 5.64 -1.54 9.75
C SER A 7 5.49 -1.75 8.23
N VAL A 8 6.29 -1.01 7.45
CA VAL A 8 6.29 -1.18 5.98
C VAL A 8 6.79 -2.57 5.62
N GLU A 9 7.82 -3.03 6.32
CA GLU A 9 8.45 -4.34 6.18
C GLU A 9 7.41 -5.45 6.39
N GLU A 10 6.69 -5.44 7.52
CA GLU A 10 5.64 -6.42 7.81
C GLU A 10 4.52 -6.42 6.75
N ILE A 11 4.14 -5.25 6.24
CA ILE A 11 3.14 -5.15 5.16
C ILE A 11 3.67 -5.82 3.89
N THR A 12 4.91 -5.53 3.50
CA THR A 12 5.49 -6.07 2.26
C THR A 12 5.73 -7.58 2.35
N GLU A 13 6.19 -8.09 3.49
CA GLU A 13 6.34 -9.52 3.74
C GLU A 13 4.99 -10.24 3.71
N PHE A 14 3.94 -9.62 4.25
CA PHE A 14 2.60 -10.18 4.18
C PHE A 14 2.08 -10.24 2.74
N VAL A 15 2.34 -9.20 1.93
CA VAL A 15 2.02 -9.22 0.49
C VAL A 15 2.76 -10.35 -0.21
N ASP A 16 4.05 -10.52 0.05
CA ASP A 16 4.87 -11.57 -0.59
C ASP A 16 4.35 -12.97 -0.25
N LEU A 17 3.99 -13.21 1.01
CA LEU A 17 3.33 -14.44 1.45
C LEU A 17 2.04 -14.70 0.65
N LEU A 18 1.22 -13.67 0.43
CA LEU A 18 -0.03 -13.77 -0.32
C LEU A 18 0.20 -14.05 -1.81
N VAL A 19 1.23 -13.44 -2.40
CA VAL A 19 1.63 -13.72 -3.78
C VAL A 19 2.08 -15.17 -3.92
N GLU A 20 2.95 -15.64 -3.04
CA GLU A 20 3.60 -16.95 -3.16
C GLU A 20 2.67 -18.11 -2.83
N LYS A 21 1.87 -17.99 -1.78
CA LYS A 21 1.01 -19.09 -1.31
C LYS A 21 -0.40 -19.06 -1.90
N TYR A 22 -0.89 -17.87 -2.26
CA TYR A 22 -2.29 -17.68 -2.62
C TYR A 22 -2.47 -17.05 -4.01
N SER A 23 -1.39 -16.92 -4.79
CA SER A 23 -1.42 -16.37 -6.15
C SER A 23 -2.12 -15.00 -6.23
N LEU A 24 -1.89 -14.15 -5.22
CA LEU A 24 -2.46 -12.80 -5.19
C LEU A 24 -2.17 -12.07 -6.51
N ARG A 25 -3.19 -11.47 -7.11
CA ARG A 25 -3.09 -10.73 -8.40
C ARG A 25 -3.39 -9.25 -8.29
N LYS A 26 -4.12 -8.83 -7.25
CA LYS A 26 -4.61 -7.46 -7.11
C LYS A 26 -4.51 -7.01 -5.65
N ILE A 27 -4.10 -5.76 -5.48
CA ILE A 27 -4.16 -5.05 -4.19
C ILE A 27 -4.99 -3.78 -4.38
N THR A 28 -5.84 -3.49 -3.39
CA THR A 28 -6.56 -2.21 -3.31
C THR A 28 -6.10 -1.47 -2.06
N VAL A 29 -5.55 -0.28 -2.23
CA VAL A 29 -5.15 0.61 -1.13
C VAL A 29 -6.35 1.52 -0.83
N ALA A 30 -6.94 1.35 0.36
CA ALA A 30 -8.15 2.03 0.80
C ALA A 30 -8.11 2.30 2.33
N GLY A 31 -9.23 2.71 2.92
CA GLY A 31 -9.38 2.97 4.36
C GLY A 31 -9.94 4.36 4.60
N GLY A 32 -9.23 5.18 5.39
CA GLY A 32 -9.48 6.62 5.49
C GLY A 32 -9.06 7.33 4.21
N GLU A 33 -7.94 8.04 4.22
CA GLU A 33 -7.40 8.70 3.02
C GLU A 33 -5.92 8.32 2.81
N PRO A 34 -5.59 7.49 1.80
CA PRO A 34 -4.22 7.05 1.53
C PRO A 34 -3.29 8.14 0.99
N LEU A 35 -3.83 9.24 0.44
CA LEU A 35 -3.02 10.37 -0.04
C LEU A 35 -2.66 11.39 1.04
N LEU A 36 -3.13 11.22 2.29
CA LEU A 36 -2.75 12.12 3.38
C LEU A 36 -1.24 12.08 3.60
N LYS A 37 -0.61 13.24 3.79
CA LYS A 37 0.85 13.36 3.96
C LYS A 37 1.46 12.40 5.00
N ILE A 38 0.74 12.14 6.09
CA ILE A 38 1.18 11.22 7.17
C ILE A 38 1.02 9.73 6.80
N VAL A 39 0.09 9.41 5.90
CA VAL A 39 -0.22 8.03 5.47
C VAL A 39 0.55 7.66 4.21
N PHE A 40 0.71 8.62 3.30
CA PHE A 40 1.23 8.41 1.96
C PHE A 40 2.57 7.68 1.90
N PRO A 41 3.57 7.89 2.79
CA PRO A 41 4.81 7.12 2.74
C PRO A 41 4.58 5.61 2.80
N ARG A 42 3.60 5.14 3.59
CA ARG A 42 3.26 3.72 3.70
C ARG A 42 2.47 3.23 2.49
N SER A 43 1.50 4.02 2.03
CA SER A 43 0.76 3.72 0.80
C SER A 43 1.68 3.64 -0.42
N ALA A 44 2.61 4.58 -0.56
CA ALA A 44 3.59 4.63 -1.63
C ALA A 44 4.52 3.41 -1.59
N ALA A 45 5.02 3.03 -0.42
CA ALA A 45 5.86 1.84 -0.27
C ALA A 45 5.11 0.56 -0.68
N LEU A 46 3.87 0.39 -0.24
CA LEU A 46 3.02 -0.73 -0.65
C LEU A 46 2.74 -0.74 -2.16
N ILE A 47 2.37 0.41 -2.74
CA ILE A 47 2.09 0.55 -4.17
C ILE A 47 3.34 0.20 -4.99
N ALA A 48 4.51 0.71 -4.60
CA ALA A 48 5.77 0.45 -5.27
C ALA A 48 6.14 -1.05 -5.20
N HIS A 49 6.03 -1.65 -4.02
CA HIS A 49 6.32 -3.07 -3.82
C HIS A 49 5.38 -3.97 -4.63
N ALA A 50 4.07 -3.72 -4.54
CA ALA A 50 3.05 -4.45 -5.28
C ALA A 50 3.26 -4.35 -6.80
N SER A 51 3.59 -3.15 -7.29
CA SER A 51 3.88 -2.91 -8.72
C SER A 51 5.14 -3.68 -9.15
N LYS A 52 6.19 -3.71 -8.32
CA LYS A 52 7.41 -4.50 -8.58
C LYS A 52 7.14 -6.01 -8.64
N ARG A 53 6.17 -6.50 -7.86
CA ARG A 53 5.71 -7.90 -7.90
C ARG A 53 4.76 -8.20 -9.08
N GLY A 54 4.48 -7.22 -9.95
CA GLY A 54 3.58 -7.38 -11.09
C GLY A 54 2.10 -7.46 -10.73
N LEU A 55 1.71 -6.93 -9.56
CA LEU A 55 0.33 -6.92 -9.11
C LEU A 55 -0.44 -5.76 -9.75
N HIS A 56 -1.73 -5.98 -10.00
CA HIS A 56 -2.62 -4.88 -10.33
C HIS A 56 -2.91 -4.07 -9.06
N VAL A 57 -2.55 -2.79 -9.08
CA VAL A 57 -2.73 -1.90 -7.93
C VAL A 57 -3.88 -0.93 -8.21
N GLN A 58 -4.85 -0.90 -7.30
CA GLN A 58 -5.93 0.08 -7.29
C GLN A 58 -5.78 0.99 -6.06
N LEU A 59 -5.92 2.31 -6.27
CA LEU A 59 -5.94 3.30 -5.19
C LEU A 59 -7.35 3.87 -5.05
N ASN A 60 -7.95 3.69 -3.88
CA ASN A 60 -9.23 4.30 -3.53
C ASN A 60 -8.97 5.51 -2.65
N THR A 61 -9.25 6.70 -3.17
CA THR A 61 -9.00 7.98 -2.50
C THR A 61 -10.23 8.87 -2.61
N GLY A 62 -10.45 9.71 -1.59
CA GLY A 62 -11.40 10.82 -1.65
C GLY A 62 -10.79 12.08 -2.25
N CYS A 63 -9.54 12.02 -2.71
CA CYS A 63 -8.73 13.14 -3.21
C CYS A 63 -8.55 14.26 -2.17
N LEU A 64 -8.52 13.91 -0.87
CA LEU A 64 -8.39 14.87 0.22
C LEU A 64 -6.92 15.16 0.60
N GLY A 65 -5.99 14.40 0.04
CA GLY A 65 -4.55 14.57 0.21
C GLY A 65 -3.86 15.13 -1.04
N GLN A 66 -2.62 15.61 -0.86
CA GLN A 66 -1.75 16.04 -1.95
C GLN A 66 -0.42 15.32 -1.83
N VAL A 67 0.08 14.80 -2.94
CA VAL A 67 1.33 14.06 -3.01
C VAL A 67 2.23 14.68 -4.08
N PRO A 68 3.54 14.79 -3.83
CA PRO A 68 4.47 15.28 -4.85
C PRO A 68 4.52 14.29 -6.01
N ILE A 69 4.46 14.82 -7.24
CA ILE A 69 4.77 14.07 -8.46
C ILE A 69 6.27 14.24 -8.71
N PRO A 70 7.06 13.15 -8.75
CA PRO A 70 8.48 13.22 -9.12
C PRO A 70 8.68 13.58 -10.58
#